data_AF-A0A0F3H1G4-F1
#
_entry.id   AF-A0A0F3H1G4-F1
#
_cell.length_a   1.000
_cell.length_b   1.000
_cell.length_c   1.000
_cell.angle_alpha   90.00
_cell.angle_beta   90.00
_cell.angle_gamma   90.00
#
_symmetry.space_group_name_H-M   'P 1'
#
loop_
_entity.id
_entity.type
_entity.pdbx_description
1 polymer ?
#
loop_
_entity_poly.entity_id
_entity_poly.type
_entity_poly.pdbx_seq_one_letter_code
_entity_poly.pdbx_strand_id
1 'polypeptide(L)' 'MLNNFSNHHANKGDASPIHGGTLFVTTHTTEGEVFLTPNGNRAVNITAYATDTTLPIFSQIVTAK' A
#
# COMPACT_ATOMS: atom_id res chain seq x y z
N MET A 1 -12.16 -1.36 -6.62
CA MET A 1 -11.41 -2.62 -6.41
C MET A 1 -10.29 -2.46 -5.39
N LEU A 2 -9.34 -1.53 -5.57
CA LEU A 2 -8.26 -1.34 -4.58
C LEU A 2 -8.76 -0.91 -3.19
N ASN A 3 -9.76 -0.02 -3.11
CA ASN A 3 -10.35 0.34 -1.82
C ASN A 3 -10.97 -0.87 -1.12
N ASN A 4 -11.57 -1.80 -1.86
CA ASN A 4 -12.13 -3.03 -1.27
C ASN A 4 -11.01 -3.93 -0.74
N PHE A 5 -9.88 -4.01 -1.45
CA PHE A 5 -8.69 -4.73 -0.99
C PHE A 5 -8.14 -4.10 0.31
N SER A 6 -7.88 -2.79 0.31
CA SER A 6 -7.40 -2.05 1.48
C SER A 6 -8.33 -2.22 2.67
N ASN A 7 -9.64 -2.03 2.49
CA ASN A 7 -10.64 -2.20 3.54
C ASN A 7 -10.69 -3.65 4.06
N HIS A 8 -10.60 -4.65 3.18
CA HIS A 8 -10.58 -6.05 3.57
C HIS A 8 -9.38 -6.38 4.48
N HIS A 9 -8.19 -5.85 4.16
CA HIS A 9 -7.00 -6.03 4.97
C HIS A 9 -7.07 -5.26 6.29
N ALA A 10 -7.57 -4.01 6.27
CA ALA A 10 -7.82 -3.25 7.49
C ALA A 10 -8.78 -3.99 8.44
N ASN A 11 -9.86 -4.59 7.90
CA ASN A 11 -10.81 -5.38 8.67
C ASN A 11 -10.22 -6.68 9.24
N LYS A 12 -9.09 -7.17 8.69
CA LYS A 12 -8.34 -8.31 9.24
C LYS A 12 -7.35 -7.90 10.33
N GLY A 13 -7.19 -6.60 10.58
CA GLY A 13 -6.23 -6.07 11.55
C GLY A 13 -4.81 -5.91 10.98
N ASP A 14 -4.64 -5.94 9.66
CA ASP A 14 -3.33 -5.68 9.06
C ASP A 14 -2.98 -4.19 9.25
N ALA A 15 -2.00 -3.95 10.11
CA ALA A 15 -1.63 -2.62 10.57
C ALA A 15 -0.17 -2.29 10.26
N SER A 16 0.12 -1.00 10.09
CA SER A 16 1.49 -0.48 9.99
C SER A 16 2.27 -0.89 11.25
N PRO A 17 3.46 -1.47 11.10
CA PRO A 17 4.29 -1.85 12.24
C PRO A 17 4.86 -0.64 12.98
N ILE A 18 4.72 0.57 12.42
CA ILE A 18 5.31 1.79 12.97
C ILE A 18 4.30 2.58 13.81
N HIS A 19 3.10 2.82 13.30
CA HIS A 19 2.08 3.64 13.98
C HIS A 19 0.76 2.90 14.28
N GLY A 20 0.62 1.63 13.89
CA GLY A 20 -0.58 0.82 14.15
C GLY A 20 -1.83 1.22 13.35
N GLY A 21 -1.71 2.13 12.38
CA GLY A 21 -2.78 2.48 11.43
C GLY A 21 -2.86 1.48 10.28
N THR A 22 -3.57 1.82 9.21
CA THR A 22 -3.76 0.91 8.06
C THR A 22 -2.44 0.60 7.35
N LEU A 23 -2.15 -0.68 7.09
CA LEU A 23 -0.95 -1.08 6.35
C LEU A 23 -1.07 -0.78 4.84
N PHE A 24 -2.20 -1.13 4.21
CA PHE A 24 -2.40 -0.97 2.77
C PHE A 24 -3.23 0.27 2.47
N VAL A 25 -2.66 1.24 1.77
CA VAL A 25 -3.30 2.54 1.52
C VAL A 25 -3.37 2.89 0.04
N THR A 26 -4.36 3.68 -0.34
CA THR A 26 -4.48 4.28 -1.69
C THR A 26 -4.14 5.77 -1.69
N THR A 27 -3.65 6.29 -0.58
CA THR A 27 -3.11 7.63 -0.43
C THR A 27 -1.98 7.53 0.59
N HIS A 28 -0.75 7.81 0.16
CA HIS A 28 0.43 7.74 1.01
C HIS A 28 0.57 9.01 1.85
N THR A 29 0.62 8.88 3.17
CA THR A 29 0.69 10.03 4.09
C THR A 29 1.61 9.81 5.28
N THR A 30 1.84 8.56 5.70
CA THR A 30 2.61 8.26 6.91
C THR A 30 3.64 7.16 6.68
N GLU A 31 4.48 6.94 7.68
CA GLU A 31 5.51 5.90 7.69
C GLU A 31 4.92 4.48 7.80
N GLY A 32 5.64 3.47 7.32
CA GLY A 32 5.21 2.07 7.47
C GLY A 32 4.00 1.67 6.63
N GLU A 33 3.74 2.38 5.54
CA GLU A 33 2.62 2.13 4.64
C GLU A 33 3.05 1.37 3.37
N VAL A 34 2.14 0.53 2.86
CA VAL A 34 2.18 -0.05 1.51
C VAL A 34 1.16 0.70 0.65
N PHE A 35 1.67 1.60 -0.19
CA PHE A 35 0.89 2.40 -1.10
C PHE A 35 0.60 1.66 -2.41
N LEU A 36 -0.69 1.59 -2.76
CA LEU A 36 -1.19 0.87 -3.92
C LEU A 36 -1.87 1.85 -4.87
N THR A 37 -1.36 1.95 -6.10
CA THR A 37 -1.99 2.77 -7.15
C THR A 37 -2.29 1.95 -8.40
N PRO A 38 -3.47 2.14 -9.03
CA PRO A 38 -3.76 1.53 -10.33
C PRO A 38 -2.70 1.89 -11.37
N ASN A 39 -2.31 0.93 -12.20
CA ASN A 39 -1.44 1.14 -13.36
C ASN A 39 -2.08 0.47 -14.59
N GLY A 40 -3.08 1.14 -15.17
CA GLY A 40 -3.92 0.56 -16.22
C GLY A 40 -4.87 -0.53 -15.71
N ASN A 41 -5.51 -1.26 -16.64
CA ASN A 41 -6.63 -2.16 -16.30
C ASN A 41 -6.23 -3.46 -15.59
N ARG A 42 -4.96 -3.86 -15.69
CA ARG A 42 -4.48 -5.16 -15.19
C ARG A 42 -3.17 -5.06 -14.41
N ALA A 43 -2.75 -3.87 -14.01
CA ALA A 43 -1.56 -3.72 -13.20
C ALA A 43 -1.77 -2.75 -12.02
N VAL A 44 -0.94 -2.95 -11.00
CA VAL A 44 -0.90 -2.14 -9.79
C VAL A 44 0.56 -1.79 -9.53
N ASN A 45 0.83 -0.53 -9.24
CA ASN A 45 2.10 -0.14 -8.64
C ASN A 45 2.02 -0.34 -7.13
N ILE A 46 2.98 -1.07 -6.58
CA ILE A 46 3.11 -1.37 -5.17
C ILE A 46 4.37 -0.67 -4.68
N THR A 47 4.21 0.26 -3.76
CA THR A 47 5.32 1.03 -3.19
C THR A 47 5.25 0.93 -1.67
N ALA A 48 6.34 0.55 -1.00
CA ALA A 48 6.37 0.45 0.45
C ALA A 48 7.36 1.44 1.06
N TYR A 49 6.95 2.06 2.16
CA TYR A 49 7.72 3.06 2.88
C TYR A 49 7.98 2.58 4.31
N ALA A 50 9.20 2.81 4.79
CA ALA A 50 9.55 2.62 6.20
C ALA A 50 9.36 3.95 6.93
N THR A 51 10.37 4.42 7.66
CA THR A 51 10.36 5.72 8.35
C THR A 51 10.50 6.91 7.40
N ASP A 52 11.14 6.72 6.23
CA ASP A 52 11.18 7.74 5.18
C ASP A 52 9.94 7.63 4.29
N THR A 53 9.16 8.71 4.23
CA THR A 53 7.92 8.79 3.43
C THR A 53 8.15 9.26 1.99
N THR A 54 9.38 9.60 1.63
CA THR A 54 9.74 10.14 0.31
C THR A 54 10.51 9.13 -0.53
N LEU A 55 11.35 8.30 0.10
CA LEU A 55 12.16 7.28 -0.55
C LEU A 55 11.63 5.88 -0.22
N PRO A 56 11.00 5.18 -1.19
CA PRO A 56 10.45 3.88 -0.91
C PRO A 56 11.54 2.81 -0.77
N ILE A 57 11.34 1.90 0.18
CA ILE A 57 12.21 0.73 0.38
C ILE A 57 11.89 -0.41 -0.60
N PHE A 58 10.71 -0.34 -1.23
CA PHE A 58 10.26 -1.29 -2.24
C PHE A 58 9.39 -0.57 -3.27
N SER A 59 9.57 -0.87 -4.55
CA SER A 59 8.75 -0.35 -5.64
C SER A 59 8.68 -1.35 -6.78
N GLN A 60 7.47 -1.81 -7.11
CA GLN A 60 7.25 -2.78 -8.19
C GLN A 60 5.88 -2.60 -8.85
N ILE A 61 5.86 -2.72 -10.18
CA ILE A 61 4.61 -2.89 -10.94
C ILE A 61 4.32 -4.38 -11.07
N VAL A 62 3.14 -4.79 -10.60
CA VAL A 62 2.64 -6.16 -10.72
C VAL A 62 1.48 -6.18 -11.71
N THR A 63 1.57 -7.06 -12.71
CA THR A 63 0.55 -7.20 -13.76
C THR A 63 -0.11 -8.58 -13.69
N ALA A 64 -1.44 -8.60 -13.67
CA ALA A 64 -2.23 -9.82 -13.77
C ALA A 64 -2.16 -10.38 -15.20
N LYS A 65 -1.58 -11.58 -15.35
CA LYS A 65 -1.52 -12.31 -16.63
C LYS A 65 -2.84 -12.96 -17.00
#